data_AF-A0A7X6JB87-F1
#
_entry.id   AF-A0A7X6JB87-F1
#
_cell.length_a   1.000
_cell.length_b   1.000
_cell.length_c   1.000
_cell.angle_alpha   90.00
_cell.angle_beta   90.00
_cell.angle_gamma   90.00
#
_symmetry.space_group_name_H-M   'P 1'
#
loop_
_entity.id
_entity.type
_entity.pdbx_description
1 polymer ?
#
loop_
_entity_poly.entity_id
_entity_poly.type
_entity_poly.pdbx_seq_one_letter_code
_entity_poly.pdbx_strand_id
1 'polypeptide(L)'
;MESALFRGDPTGKIRVVCQSSDSPHNVASVEALAARLCSLTGRQLRPTLQSFDENNETFFVPTFALVRQDGHPEMSIENFYGGIVHHGFMATKLVTHPHWHDDDNLPEGWAGNFAACLQDCVLPGFSVFSHGHALDAAGALLKSTRFDSKSLCVRRQRPDRHRNRSRPRRISGNRI
;
A
#
# COMPACT_ATOMS: atom_id res chain seq x y z
N MET A 1 -13.39 -29.57 -17.36
CA MET A 1 -13.47 -28.10 -17.28
C MET A 1 -12.06 -27.59 -17.04
N GLU A 2 -11.29 -27.41 -18.10
CA GLU A 2 -9.95 -26.83 -18.01
C GLU A 2 -10.06 -25.33 -17.75
N SER A 3 -9.40 -24.87 -16.70
CA SER A 3 -9.33 -23.48 -16.28
C SER A 3 -8.66 -22.63 -17.36
N ALA A 4 -9.45 -21.82 -18.05
CA ALA A 4 -9.00 -20.84 -19.04
C ALA A 4 -8.18 -19.67 -18.43
N LEU A 5 -7.88 -19.69 -17.13
CA LEU A 5 -7.18 -18.64 -16.39
C LEU A 5 -5.72 -18.40 -16.82
N PHE A 6 -5.13 -19.31 -17.60
CA PHE A 6 -3.76 -19.17 -18.10
C PHE A 6 -3.62 -19.59 -19.57
N ARG A 7 -4.58 -19.25 -20.44
CA ARG A 7 -4.29 -19.20 -21.88
C ARG A 7 -3.44 -17.95 -22.13
N GLY A 8 -2.19 -18.01 -21.65
CA GLY A 8 -1.26 -16.90 -21.66
C GLY A 8 -0.99 -16.51 -23.09
N ASP A 9 -1.26 -15.24 -23.41
CA ASP A 9 -0.60 -14.59 -24.52
C ASP A 9 0.90 -14.58 -24.20
N PRO A 10 1.73 -15.36 -24.92
CA PRO A 10 3.18 -15.42 -24.67
C PRO A 10 3.88 -14.09 -24.98
N THR A 11 3.18 -13.10 -25.56
CA THR A 11 3.68 -11.75 -25.78
C THR A 11 3.45 -10.80 -24.61
N GLY A 12 2.70 -11.23 -23.59
CA GLY A 12 2.40 -10.44 -22.41
C GLY A 12 3.66 -10.01 -21.65
N LYS A 13 3.65 -8.78 -21.13
CA LYS A 13 4.78 -8.20 -20.39
C LYS A 13 4.46 -8.18 -18.90
N ILE A 14 5.46 -8.40 -18.06
CA ILE A 14 5.39 -8.16 -16.62
C ILE A 14 6.31 -6.99 -16.28
N ARG A 15 5.82 -6.05 -15.47
CA ARG A 15 6.54 -4.88 -14.98
C ARG A 15 6.46 -4.80 -13.47
N VAL A 16 7.61 -4.57 -12.83
CA VAL A 16 7.64 -4.11 -11.44
C VAL A 16 7.44 -2.60 -11.41
N VAL A 17 6.62 -2.14 -10.47
CA VAL A 17 6.42 -0.69 -10.22
C VAL A 17 6.92 -0.34 -8.83
N CYS A 18 7.93 0.51 -8.75
CA CYS A 18 8.54 0.99 -7.51
C CYS A 18 8.21 2.45 -7.21
N GLN A 19 8.39 2.83 -5.96
CA GLN A 19 8.42 4.21 -5.51
C GLN A 19 9.87 4.68 -5.42
N SER A 20 10.09 5.99 -5.56
CA SER A 20 11.41 6.59 -5.40
C SER A 20 11.99 6.41 -3.99
N SER A 21 11.15 6.14 -2.99
CA SER A 21 11.53 5.87 -1.60
C SER A 21 11.79 4.40 -1.29
N ASP A 22 11.58 3.47 -2.23
CA ASP A 22 11.80 2.06 -1.97
C ASP A 22 13.26 1.74 -1.70
N SER A 23 13.50 0.87 -0.72
CA SER A 23 14.84 0.34 -0.50
C SER A 23 15.23 -0.61 -1.64
N PRO A 24 16.53 -0.71 -1.99
CA PRO A 24 16.99 -1.64 -3.02
C PRO A 24 16.58 -3.09 -2.74
N HIS A 25 16.55 -3.49 -1.47
CA HIS A 25 16.09 -4.81 -1.05
C HIS A 25 14.59 -5.04 -1.34
N ASN A 26 13.74 -4.04 -1.12
CA ASN A 26 12.31 -4.16 -1.42
C ASN A 26 12.09 -4.38 -2.92
N VAL A 27 12.74 -3.56 -3.76
CA VAL A 27 12.66 -3.68 -5.22
C VAL A 27 13.16 -5.07 -5.68
N ALA A 28 14.34 -5.50 -5.22
CA ALA A 28 14.91 -6.79 -5.58
C ALA A 28 14.01 -7.97 -5.17
N SER A 29 13.35 -7.88 -4.02
CA SER A 29 12.39 -8.91 -3.56
C SER A 29 11.20 -9.04 -4.51
N VAL A 30 10.67 -7.91 -4.98
CA VAL A 30 9.52 -7.88 -5.90
C VAL A 30 9.92 -8.24 -7.32
N GLU A 31 11.12 -7.87 -7.78
CA GLU A 31 11.69 -8.34 -9.04
C GLU A 31 11.88 -9.87 -9.05
N ALA A 32 12.33 -10.46 -7.94
CA ALA A 32 12.43 -11.91 -7.81
C ALA A 32 11.05 -12.58 -7.87
N LEU A 33 10.02 -11.97 -7.28
CA LEU A 33 8.63 -12.44 -7.42
C LEU A 33 8.14 -12.32 -8.87
N ALA A 34 8.40 -11.20 -9.54
CA ALA A 34 8.02 -10.97 -10.93
C ALA A 34 8.71 -11.96 -11.88
N ALA A 35 9.98 -12.29 -11.63
CA ALA A 35 10.69 -13.34 -12.36
C ALA A 35 10.02 -14.71 -12.20
N ARG A 36 9.55 -15.06 -11.00
CA ARG A 36 8.77 -16.30 -10.78
C ARG A 36 7.44 -16.27 -11.53
N LEU A 37 6.74 -15.14 -11.52
CA LEU A 37 5.50 -14.97 -12.30
C LEU A 37 5.75 -15.15 -13.80
N CYS A 38 6.88 -14.65 -14.33
CA CYS A 38 7.28 -14.88 -15.73
C CYS A 38 7.46 -16.37 -16.02
N SER A 39 8.20 -17.10 -15.17
CA SER A 39 8.40 -18.55 -15.32
C SER A 39 7.09 -19.35 -15.30
N LEU A 40 6.08 -18.89 -14.55
CA LEU A 40 4.78 -19.57 -14.46
C LEU A 40 3.82 -19.20 -15.60
N THR A 41 3.93 -18.00 -16.16
CA THR A 41 2.98 -17.47 -17.15
C THR A 41 3.50 -17.46 -18.58
N GLY A 42 4.79 -17.67 -18.79
CA GLY A 42 5.45 -17.53 -20.09
C GLY A 42 5.63 -16.09 -20.56
N ARG A 43 5.30 -15.10 -19.72
CA ARG A 43 5.45 -13.66 -20.02
C ARG A 43 6.90 -13.19 -19.88
N GLN A 44 7.21 -12.05 -20.49
CA GLN A 44 8.54 -11.45 -20.41
C GLN A 44 8.63 -10.40 -19.28
N LEU A 45 9.62 -10.56 -18.39
CA LEU A 45 9.98 -9.51 -17.43
C LEU A 45 10.63 -8.33 -18.16
N ARG A 46 10.12 -7.13 -17.93
CA ARG A 46 10.66 -5.89 -18.46
C ARG A 46 11.24 -5.03 -17.32
N PRO A 47 12.12 -4.06 -17.60
CA PRO A 47 12.71 -3.20 -16.57
C PRO A 47 11.69 -2.55 -15.61
N THR A 48 12.07 -2.38 -14.36
CA THR A 48 11.25 -1.72 -13.33
C THR A 48 10.95 -0.26 -13.70
N LEU A 49 9.74 0.21 -13.37
CA LEU A 49 9.26 1.58 -13.63
C LEU A 49 8.77 2.25 -12.33
N GLN A 50 8.49 3.56 -12.42
CA GLN A 50 7.90 4.35 -11.33
C GLN A 50 6.46 4.83 -11.63
N SER A 51 5.86 4.33 -12.71
CA SER A 51 4.48 4.66 -13.10
C SER A 51 3.77 3.44 -13.68
N PHE A 52 2.45 3.54 -13.78
CA PHE A 52 1.57 2.56 -14.43
C PHE A 52 1.22 2.96 -15.87
N ASP A 53 2.03 3.84 -16.48
CA ASP A 53 1.76 4.41 -17.81
C ASP A 53 2.33 3.49 -18.91
N GLU A 54 1.69 2.33 -19.08
CA GLU A 54 1.90 1.41 -20.22
C GLU A 54 0.54 0.94 -20.78
N ASN A 55 0.55 0.33 -21.96
CA ASN A 55 -0.64 -0.17 -22.63
C ASN A 55 -1.30 -1.36 -21.89
N ASN A 56 -2.56 -1.67 -22.24
CA ASN A 56 -3.42 -2.68 -21.60
C ASN A 56 -2.89 -4.14 -21.63
N GLU A 57 -1.72 -4.40 -22.21
CA GLU A 57 -1.09 -5.74 -22.27
C GLU A 57 -0.08 -5.98 -21.13
N THR A 58 0.11 -4.98 -20.28
CA THR A 58 1.09 -5.01 -19.19
C THR A 58 0.47 -5.54 -17.91
N PHE A 59 1.13 -6.54 -17.33
CA PHE A 59 0.80 -7.09 -16.02
C PHE A 59 1.73 -6.47 -14.96
N PHE A 60 1.14 -5.73 -14.02
CA PHE A 60 1.90 -4.94 -13.04
C PHE A 60 2.08 -5.67 -11.71
N VAL A 61 3.27 -5.54 -11.15
CA VAL A 61 3.65 -6.06 -9.83
C VAL A 61 4.23 -4.92 -9.00
N PRO A 62 3.40 -4.15 -8.26
CA PRO A 62 3.91 -3.07 -7.45
C PRO A 62 4.66 -3.58 -6.21
N THR A 63 5.58 -2.76 -5.74
CA THR A 63 6.31 -2.92 -4.47
C THR A 63 5.50 -2.47 -3.24
N PHE A 64 4.30 -1.94 -3.46
CA PHE A 64 3.40 -1.37 -2.44
C PHE A 64 1.93 -1.70 -2.74
N ALA A 65 1.07 -1.61 -1.74
CA ALA A 65 -0.37 -1.68 -1.95
C ALA A 65 -0.91 -0.33 -2.46
N LEU A 66 -1.74 -0.37 -3.50
CA LEU A 66 -2.37 0.83 -4.07
C LEU A 66 -3.47 1.34 -3.16
N VAL A 67 -3.58 2.66 -3.02
CA VAL A 67 -4.73 3.28 -2.38
C VAL A 67 -5.70 3.72 -3.47
N ARG A 68 -6.98 3.31 -3.38
CA ARG A 68 -8.00 3.59 -4.40
C ARG A 68 -8.14 5.08 -4.72
N GLN A 69 -7.91 5.94 -3.74
CA GLN A 69 -8.05 7.39 -3.86
C GLN A 69 -6.85 8.08 -4.53
N ASP A 70 -5.72 7.39 -4.75
CA ASP A 70 -4.51 7.97 -5.32
C ASP A 70 -4.57 8.15 -6.86
N GLY A 71 -5.70 7.82 -7.48
CA GLY A 71 -5.94 8.04 -8.91
C GLY A 71 -5.17 7.08 -9.82
N HIS A 72 -4.83 5.89 -9.33
CA HIS A 72 -4.24 4.83 -10.15
C HIS A 72 -5.23 4.31 -11.21
N PRO A 73 -4.73 3.78 -12.35
CA PRO A 73 -5.58 3.09 -13.31
C PRO A 73 -6.39 1.96 -12.64
N GLU A 74 -7.51 1.59 -13.26
CA GLU A 74 -8.31 0.46 -12.78
C GLU A 74 -7.52 -0.85 -12.98
N MET A 75 -7.30 -1.55 -11.88
CA MET A 75 -6.56 -2.79 -11.82
C MET A 75 -7.51 -3.95 -11.57
N SER A 76 -7.29 -5.05 -12.28
CA SER A 76 -8.04 -6.31 -12.16
C SER A 76 -7.09 -7.48 -11.99
N ILE A 77 -7.65 -8.67 -11.74
CA ILE A 77 -6.84 -9.90 -11.60
C ILE A 77 -6.04 -10.24 -12.86
N GLU A 78 -6.42 -9.69 -14.02
CA GLU A 78 -5.79 -9.97 -15.32
C GLU A 78 -4.57 -9.11 -15.61
N ASN A 79 -4.40 -7.99 -14.89
CA ASN A 79 -3.32 -7.01 -15.15
C ASN A 79 -2.53 -6.59 -13.91
N PHE A 80 -2.79 -7.20 -12.75
CA PHE A 80 -2.22 -6.74 -11.49
C PHE A 80 -2.01 -7.87 -10.48
N TYR A 81 -0.83 -7.87 -9.84
CA TYR A 81 -0.52 -8.70 -8.67
C TYR A 81 -0.09 -7.83 -7.50
N GLY A 82 -1.00 -7.59 -6.56
CA GLY A 82 -0.74 -6.78 -5.38
C GLY A 82 -2.00 -6.55 -4.55
N GLY A 83 -1.93 -5.62 -3.60
CA GLY A 83 -3.07 -5.19 -2.81
C GLY A 83 -3.63 -3.86 -3.28
N ILE A 84 -4.96 -3.71 -3.25
CA ILE A 84 -5.66 -2.43 -3.40
C ILE A 84 -6.45 -2.19 -2.13
N VAL A 85 -6.26 -1.04 -1.51
CA VAL A 85 -6.89 -0.67 -0.24
C VAL A 85 -7.68 0.63 -0.36
N HIS A 86 -8.62 0.84 0.57
CA HIS A 86 -9.46 2.05 0.58
C HIS A 86 -8.75 3.26 1.18
N HIS A 87 -7.97 3.04 2.24
CA HIS A 87 -7.27 4.10 2.97
C HIS A 87 -5.78 3.78 3.11
N GLY A 88 -4.93 4.82 3.11
CA GLY A 88 -3.48 4.63 3.15
C GLY A 88 -2.94 3.89 4.38
N PHE A 89 -3.64 3.94 5.53
CA PHE A 89 -3.21 3.19 6.72
C PHE A 89 -3.38 1.68 6.54
N MET A 90 -4.31 1.21 5.70
CA MET A 90 -4.55 -0.20 5.43
C MET A 90 -3.42 -0.84 4.61
N ALA A 91 -2.69 -0.04 3.83
CA ALA A 91 -1.48 -0.47 3.13
C ALA A 91 -0.29 -0.70 4.08
N THR A 92 -0.47 -0.47 5.39
CA THR A 92 0.58 -0.58 6.40
C THR A 92 0.27 -1.70 7.37
N LYS A 93 1.26 -2.05 8.20
CA LYS A 93 1.06 -3.00 9.31
C LYS A 93 0.33 -2.38 10.51
N LEU A 94 -0.02 -1.09 10.50
CA LEU A 94 -0.77 -0.48 11.61
C LEU A 94 -2.08 -1.24 11.85
N VAL A 95 -2.84 -1.49 10.79
CA VAL A 95 -4.19 -2.06 10.93
C VAL A 95 -4.20 -3.43 11.60
N THR A 96 -3.06 -4.14 11.67
CA THR A 96 -2.95 -5.46 12.29
C THR A 96 -2.77 -5.44 13.80
N HIS A 97 -2.60 -4.26 14.42
CA HIS A 97 -2.44 -4.11 15.86
C HIS A 97 -3.53 -3.22 16.45
N PRO A 98 -3.98 -3.48 17.69
CA PRO A 98 -4.93 -2.61 18.38
C PRO A 98 -4.34 -1.20 18.54
N HIS A 99 -5.21 -0.19 18.55
CA HIS A 99 -4.78 1.16 18.93
C HIS A 99 -4.40 1.19 20.42
N TRP A 100 -3.50 2.12 20.79
CA TRP A 100 -2.98 2.19 22.15
C TRP A 100 -3.96 2.85 23.12
N HIS A 101 -4.59 3.95 22.72
CA HIS A 101 -5.45 4.74 23.59
C HIS A 101 -6.66 5.30 22.85
N ASP A 102 -7.82 5.37 23.50
CA ASP A 102 -9.06 5.89 22.87
C ASP A 102 -8.95 7.37 22.45
N ASP A 103 -8.05 8.12 23.10
CA ASP A 103 -7.70 9.50 22.72
C ASP A 103 -6.69 9.58 21.55
N ASP A 104 -6.30 8.44 20.95
CA ASP A 104 -5.52 8.47 19.71
C ASP A 104 -6.33 9.15 18.60
N ASN A 105 -5.67 10.03 17.84
CA ASN A 105 -6.27 10.63 16.65
C ASN A 105 -6.31 9.60 15.51
N LEU A 106 -7.26 8.66 15.58
CA LEU A 106 -7.39 7.57 14.63
C LEU A 106 -7.70 8.13 13.22
N PRO A 107 -7.12 7.53 12.15
CA PRO A 107 -7.47 7.92 10.79
C PRO A 107 -8.96 7.69 10.51
N GLU A 108 -9.53 8.51 9.62
CA GLU A 108 -10.86 8.24 9.08
C GLU A 108 -10.93 6.83 8.48
N GLY A 109 -12.01 6.09 8.78
CA GLY A 109 -12.22 4.71 8.33
C GLY A 109 -11.53 3.63 9.16
N TRP A 110 -10.86 3.99 10.27
CA TRP A 110 -10.27 3.02 11.19
C TRP A 110 -11.33 2.15 11.86
N ALA A 111 -11.14 0.83 11.87
CA ALA A 111 -12.00 -0.13 12.54
C ALA A 111 -11.14 -1.13 13.34
N GLY A 112 -11.31 -1.15 14.66
CA GLY A 112 -10.50 -1.98 15.57
C GLY A 112 -10.80 -3.48 15.52
N ASN A 113 -11.92 -3.88 14.91
CA ASN A 113 -12.31 -5.29 14.79
C ASN A 113 -11.31 -6.13 13.99
N PHE A 114 -10.62 -5.54 13.01
CA PHE A 114 -9.64 -6.27 12.20
C PHE A 114 -8.42 -6.70 13.03
N ALA A 115 -7.92 -5.84 13.91
CA ALA A 115 -6.81 -6.18 14.81
C ALA A 115 -7.19 -7.32 15.77
N ALA A 116 -8.43 -7.31 16.29
CA ALA A 116 -8.93 -8.39 17.15
C ALA A 116 -8.94 -9.75 16.43
N CYS A 117 -9.32 -9.78 15.15
CA CYS A 117 -9.29 -11.00 14.34
C CYS A 117 -7.87 -11.53 14.07
N LEU A 118 -6.85 -10.69 14.20
CA LEU A 118 -5.46 -11.02 13.87
C LEU A 118 -4.57 -11.27 15.09
N GLN A 119 -5.07 -11.05 16.30
CA GLN A 119 -4.27 -11.05 17.53
C GLN A 119 -3.40 -12.31 17.72
N ASP A 120 -3.91 -13.48 17.31
CA ASP A 120 -3.22 -14.76 17.48
C ASP A 120 -2.25 -15.08 16.34
N CYS A 121 -2.28 -14.29 15.26
CA CYS A 121 -1.47 -14.47 14.05
C CYS A 121 -0.35 -13.43 13.92
N VAL A 122 -0.30 -12.44 14.81
CA VAL A 122 0.68 -11.36 14.80
C VAL A 122 1.45 -11.31 16.11
N LEU A 123 2.62 -10.69 16.09
CA LEU A 123 3.35 -10.44 17.33
C LEU A 123 2.58 -9.43 18.20
N PRO A 124 2.71 -9.50 19.53
CA PRO A 124 2.18 -8.46 20.41
C PRO A 124 2.71 -7.09 19.98
N GLY A 125 1.81 -6.10 19.94
CA GLY A 125 2.12 -4.78 19.43
C GLY A 125 0.94 -3.84 19.46
N PHE A 126 1.23 -2.55 19.23
CA PHE A 126 0.25 -1.47 19.21
C PHE A 126 0.42 -0.57 18.01
N SER A 127 -0.70 0.02 17.59
CA SER A 127 -0.77 1.14 16.65
C SER A 127 -0.89 2.45 17.40
N VAL A 128 -0.01 3.39 17.08
CA VAL A 128 0.07 4.69 17.74
C VAL A 128 0.12 5.81 16.71
N PHE A 129 -0.58 6.91 17.01
CA PHE A 129 -0.73 8.06 16.10
C PHE A 129 -0.15 9.36 16.66
N SER A 130 0.40 9.31 17.88
CA SER A 130 1.11 10.42 18.51
C SER A 130 2.50 9.99 18.98
N HIS A 131 3.40 10.96 19.13
CA HIS A 131 4.73 10.68 19.65
C HIS A 131 4.71 10.27 21.13
N GLY A 132 3.86 10.90 21.95
CA GLY A 132 3.72 10.57 23.37
C GLY A 132 3.25 9.13 23.56
N HIS A 133 2.15 8.76 22.90
CA HIS A 133 1.65 7.38 22.95
C HIS A 133 2.63 6.36 22.38
N ALA A 134 3.46 6.73 21.39
CA ALA A 134 4.51 5.86 20.90
C ALA A 134 5.57 5.56 21.97
N LEU A 135 5.97 6.56 22.77
CA LEU A 135 6.90 6.36 23.88
C LEU A 135 6.27 5.49 24.98
N ASP A 136 5.01 5.75 25.33
CA ASP A 136 4.30 5.01 26.36
C ASP A 136 4.09 3.54 25.96
N ALA A 137 3.60 3.30 24.73
CA ALA A 137 3.39 1.97 24.18
C ALA A 137 4.71 1.19 24.06
N ALA A 138 5.79 1.85 23.60
CA ALA A 138 7.12 1.25 23.58
C ALA A 138 7.58 0.86 24.99
N GLY A 139 7.41 1.74 25.97
CA GLY A 139 7.77 1.49 27.37
C GLY A 139 6.97 0.35 28.00
N ALA A 140 5.68 0.25 27.66
CA ALA A 140 4.80 -0.82 28.13
C ALA A 140 5.17 -2.16 27.50
N LEU A 141 5.38 -2.18 26.18
CA LEU A 141 5.91 -3.34 25.52
C LEU A 141 7.25 -3.71 26.19
N LEU A 142 8.15 -2.76 26.56
CA LEU A 142 9.58 -3.00 26.93
C LEU A 142 9.72 -3.81 28.22
N LYS A 143 8.67 -3.74 29.02
CA LYS A 143 8.50 -4.50 30.25
C LYS A 143 8.00 -5.93 29.99
N SER A 144 7.43 -6.18 28.82
CA SER A 144 7.04 -7.50 28.33
C SER A 144 8.21 -8.18 27.60
N THR A 145 8.42 -9.47 27.85
CA THR A 145 9.65 -10.20 27.54
C THR A 145 9.85 -10.60 26.07
N ARG A 146 9.11 -10.03 25.10
CA ARG A 146 9.35 -10.27 23.67
C ARG A 146 9.14 -9.04 22.82
N PHE A 147 10.19 -8.65 22.10
CA PHE A 147 10.14 -7.60 21.09
C PHE A 147 10.73 -8.01 19.77
N ASP A 148 10.09 -7.52 18.72
CA ASP A 148 10.74 -7.26 17.45
C ASP A 148 10.35 -5.86 16.94
N SER A 149 11.17 -5.36 16.04
CA SER A 149 11.09 -4.11 15.28
C SER A 149 9.73 -3.81 14.65
N LYS A 150 8.87 -4.82 14.44
CA LYS A 150 7.49 -4.68 13.89
C LYS A 150 6.40 -4.55 14.96
N SER A 151 6.72 -4.75 16.24
CA SER A 151 5.76 -4.69 17.37
C SER A 151 5.25 -3.28 17.66
N LEU A 152 5.92 -2.23 17.17
CA LEU A 152 5.42 -0.86 17.24
C LEU A 152 5.30 -0.28 15.84
N CYS A 153 4.06 -0.14 15.38
CA CYS A 153 3.78 0.52 14.11
C CYS A 153 3.49 1.99 14.40
N VAL A 154 4.34 2.88 13.89
CA VAL A 154 4.16 4.34 13.99
C VAL A 154 4.02 4.90 12.58
N ARG A 155 2.96 5.67 12.34
CA ARG A 155 2.90 6.53 11.15
C ARG A 155 2.45 7.92 11.56
N ARG A 156 3.27 8.91 11.24
CA ARG A 156 2.85 10.31 11.32
C ARG A 156 1.76 10.53 10.29
N GLN A 157 0.54 10.80 10.73
CA GLN A 157 -0.50 11.34 9.85
C GLN A 157 0.04 12.64 9.24
N ARG A 158 0.10 12.70 7.92
CA ARG A 158 0.28 13.97 7.23
C ARG A 158 -1.09 14.65 7.23
N PRO A 159 -1.17 15.95 7.56
CA PRO A 159 -2.44 16.66 7.51
C PRO A 159 -2.99 16.56 6.09
N ASP A 160 -4.28 16.24 6.02
CA ASP A 160 -4.98 16.04 4.76
C ASP A 160 -4.92 17.34 3.95
N ARG A 161 -4.14 17.35 2.87
CA ARG A 161 -4.13 18.47 1.93
C ARG A 161 -5.34 18.30 1.04
N HIS A 162 -6.53 18.56 1.57
CA HIS A 162 -7.70 18.83 0.76
C HIS A 162 -7.36 20.00 -0.16
N ARG A 163 -7.03 19.66 -1.40
CA ARG A 163 -6.68 20.60 -2.46
C ARG A 163 -7.95 21.30 -2.88
N ASN A 164 -8.35 22.33 -2.14
CA ASN A 164 -9.43 23.23 -2.51
C ASN A 164 -9.03 23.99 -3.80
N ARG A 165 -9.26 23.38 -4.96
CA ARG A 165 -9.16 24.04 -6.27
C ARG A 165 -10.49 24.70 -6.61
N SER A 166 -10.87 25.66 -5.78
CA SER A 166 -11.87 26.67 -6.15
C SER A 166 -11.11 27.95 -6.52
N ARG A 167 -10.60 28.02 -7.76
CA ARG A 167 -10.18 29.29 -8.37
C ARG A 167 -11.32 29.77 -9.27
N PRO A 168 -11.92 30.95 -9.02
CA PRO A 168 -12.90 31.50 -9.95
C PRO A 168 -12.21 31.90 -11.26
N ARG A 169 -12.78 31.47 -12.39
CA ARG A 169 -12.40 31.95 -13.71
C ARG A 169 -12.69 33.45 -13.77
N ARG A 170 -11.65 34.29 -13.86
CA ARG A 170 -11.78 35.67 -14.32
C ARG A 170 -12.31 35.65 -15.74
N ILE A 171 -13.56 36.06 -15.92
CA ILE A 171 -14.13 36.39 -17.22
C ILE A 171 -13.48 37.74 -17.60
N SER A 172 -12.57 37.71 -18.56
CA SER A 172 -12.11 38.91 -19.24
C SER A 172 -13.29 39.45 -20.06
N GLY A 173 -13.86 40.57 -19.61
CA GLY A 173 -14.81 41.34 -20.40
C GLY A 173 -14.13 41.86 -21.65
N ASN A 174 -14.68 41.49 -22.81
CA ASN A 174 -14.39 42.13 -24.08
C ASN A 174 -15.63 42.96 -24.43
N ARG A 175 -15.53 44.28 -24.39
CA ARG A 175 -16.51 45.18 -24.99
C ARG A 175 -15.73 46.40 -25.49
N ILE A 176 -15.77 46.55 -26.81
CA ILE A 176 -15.61 47.73 -27.68
C ILE A 176 -15.10 49.00 -26.99
#